data_AF-A0ABD5BNZ4-F1
#
_entry.id   AF-A0ABD5BNZ4-F1
#
_cell.length_a   1.000
_cell.length_b   1.000
_cell.length_c   1.000
_cell.angle_alpha   90.00
_cell.angle_beta   90.00
_cell.angle_gamma   90.00
#
_symmetry.space_group_name_H-M   'P 1'
#
loop_
_entity.id
_entity.type
_entity.pdbx_description
1 polymer ?
#
loop_
_entity_poly.entity_id
_entity_poly.type
_entity_poly.pdbx_seq_one_letter_code
_entity_poly.pdbx_strand_id
1 'polypeptide(L)'
;RLSYSKSFDELDSQVTFAGYRFSEQNFMSMSEYLDAREYGRRFGNSKEMYTITYNQQLRDLGVSAYLNYSHQTYWDKPANDRYNLTLSRY
;
A
#
# COMPACT_ATOMS: atom_id res chain seq x y z
N ARG A 1 -7.79 9.80 0.80
CA ARG A 1 -6.72 9.14 0.00
C ARG A 1 -5.78 10.23 -0.50
N LEU A 2 -4.48 10.14 -0.21
CA LEU A 2 -3.50 11.16 -0.58
C LEU A 2 -2.31 10.54 -1.31
N SER A 3 -2.41 10.31 -2.62
CA SER A 3 -1.28 9.80 -3.40
C SER A 3 -0.32 10.93 -3.77
N TYR A 4 0.97 10.76 -3.48
CA TYR A 4 2.04 11.64 -3.91
C TYR A 4 3.07 10.83 -4.70
N SER A 5 3.40 11.27 -5.91
CA SER A 5 4.45 10.63 -6.72
C SER A 5 5.42 11.70 -7.17
N LYS A 6 6.71 11.48 -6.95
CA LYS A 6 7.80 12.34 -7.39
C LYS A 6 8.80 11.51 -8.20
N SER A 7 8.92 11.84 -9.48
CA SER A 7 10.00 11.35 -10.33
C SER A 7 11.16 12.33 -10.33
N PHE A 8 12.37 11.78 -10.33
CA PHE A 8 13.63 12.47 -10.47
C PHE A 8 14.26 11.97 -11.77
N ASP A 9 14.03 12.68 -12.86
CA ASP A 9 14.58 12.33 -14.18
C ASP A 9 16.11 12.39 -14.20
N GLU A 10 16.74 13.29 -13.43
CA GLU A 10 18.22 13.38 -13.34
C GLU A 10 18.89 12.14 -12.76
N LEU A 11 18.18 11.35 -11.96
CA LEU A 11 18.70 10.15 -11.30
C LEU A 11 17.98 8.88 -11.79
N ASP A 12 17.17 8.98 -12.85
CA ASP A 12 16.29 7.90 -13.33
C ASP A 12 15.56 7.20 -12.17
N SER A 13 15.15 7.98 -11.17
CA SER A 13 14.63 7.50 -9.90
C SER A 13 13.19 7.97 -9.73
N GLN A 14 12.29 7.07 -9.39
CA GLN A 14 10.88 7.37 -9.14
C GLN A 14 10.49 6.96 -7.72
N VAL A 15 10.00 7.93 -6.97
CA VAL A 15 9.46 7.71 -5.63
C VAL A 15 7.96 7.91 -5.67
N THR A 16 7.22 6.83 -5.47
CA THR A 16 5.76 6.84 -5.42
C THR A 16 5.29 6.53 -4.01
N PHE A 17 4.73 7.54 -3.36
CA PHE A 17 4.05 7.42 -2.09
C PHE A 17 2.54 7.29 -2.33
N ALA A 18 2.03 6.06 -2.33
CA ALA A 18 0.61 5.79 -2.48
C ALA A 18 -0.10 5.94 -1.13
N GLY A 19 -1.09 6.84 -1.13
CA GLY A 19 -1.58 7.54 0.05
C GLY A 19 -2.26 6.77 1.15
N TYR A 20 -2.03 7.32 2.34
CA TYR A 20 -2.81 7.10 3.55
C TYR A 20 -4.33 7.12 3.26
N ARG A 21 -4.95 5.96 3.46
CA ARG A 21 -6.39 5.75 3.51
C ARG A 21 -6.72 5.36 4.94
N PHE A 22 -7.49 6.19 5.62
CA PHE A 22 -8.19 5.85 6.85
C PHE A 22 -9.62 5.47 6.48
N SER A 23 -10.09 4.29 6.88
CA SER A 23 -11.49 3.91 6.77
C SER A 23 -12.05 3.69 8.19
N GLU A 24 -13.04 4.50 8.55
CA GLU A 24 -13.74 4.36 9.84
C GLU A 24 -14.48 3.01 9.90
N GLN A 25 -14.42 2.37 11.06
CA GLN A 25 -15.02 1.06 11.36
C GLN A 25 -16.56 1.02 11.16
N ASN A 26 -17.20 2.18 10.98
CA ASN A 26 -18.65 2.37 10.90
C ASN A 26 -19.19 2.66 9.49
N PHE A 27 -18.34 2.64 8.45
CA PHE A 27 -18.81 2.86 7.08
C PHE A 27 -19.38 1.56 6.49
N MET A 28 -20.64 1.26 6.82
CA MET A 28 -21.37 0.14 6.24
C MET A 28 -21.90 0.50 4.85
N SER A 29 -21.52 -0.26 3.84
CA SER A 29 -22.28 -0.31 2.59
C SER A 29 -23.61 -1.05 2.81
N MET A 30 -24.66 -0.72 2.06
CA MET A 30 -25.98 -1.37 2.18
C MET A 30 -25.89 -2.90 2.05
N SER A 31 -24.93 -3.39 1.27
CA SER A 31 -24.64 -4.81 1.09
C SER A 31 -24.08 -5.47 2.36
N GLU A 32 -23.20 -4.78 3.10
CA GLU A 32 -22.68 -5.27 4.40
C GLU A 32 -23.74 -5.31 5.49
N TYR A 33 -24.72 -4.40 5.46
CA TYR A 33 -25.83 -4.43 6.42
C TYR A 33 -26.71 -5.68 6.25
N LEU A 34 -27.00 -6.06 5.01
CA LEU A 34 -27.75 -7.28 4.70
C LEU A 34 -26.95 -8.55 5.05
N ASP A 35 -25.66 -8.57 4.74
CA ASP A 35 -24.79 -9.72 5.00
C ASP A 35 -24.48 -9.93 6.49
N ALA A 36 -24.28 -8.85 7.25
CA ALA A 36 -24.07 -8.91 8.70
C ALA A 36 -25.30 -9.47 9.46
N ARG A 37 -26.50 -9.28 8.90
CA ARG A 37 -27.75 -9.83 9.45
C ARG A 37 -27.90 -11.33 9.14
N GLU A 38 -27.36 -11.78 8.03
CA GLU A 38 -27.50 -13.18 7.56
C GLU A 38 -26.38 -14.10 8.08
N TYR A 39 -25.14 -13.61 8.13
CA TYR A 39 -23.95 -14.43 8.44
C TYR A 39 -23.20 -14.04 9.73
N GLY A 40 -23.60 -12.96 10.42
CA GLY A 40 -23.06 -12.56 11.72
C GLY A 40 -21.55 -12.26 11.78
N ARG A 41 -20.86 -12.21 10.62
CA ARG A 41 -19.42 -11.99 10.54
C ARG A 41 -19.10 -10.65 9.89
N ARG A 42 -18.56 -9.74 10.70
CA ARG A 42 -17.95 -8.49 10.23
C ARG A 42 -16.60 -8.82 9.59
N PHE A 43 -16.53 -8.91 8.26
CA PHE A 43 -15.27 -9.18 7.58
C PHE A 43 -14.47 -7.88 7.36
N GLY A 44 -13.39 -7.71 8.11
CA GLY A 44 -12.17 -7.07 7.61
C GLY A 44 -12.24 -5.56 7.36
N ASN A 45 -12.69 -4.79 8.36
CA ASN A 45 -12.48 -3.34 8.33
C ASN A 45 -10.97 -3.04 8.27
N SER A 46 -10.51 -2.56 7.11
CA SER A 46 -9.14 -2.09 6.90
C SER A 46 -9.04 -0.72 7.55
N LYS A 47 -8.25 -0.59 8.61
CA LYS A 47 -8.17 0.64 9.40
C LYS A 47 -7.34 1.68 8.66
N GLU A 48 -6.07 1.36 8.40
CA GLU A 48 -5.13 2.25 7.72
C GLU A 48 -4.29 1.46 6.72
N MET A 49 -4.06 2.04 5.55
CA MET A 49 -3.09 1.51 4.59
C MET A 49 -2.18 2.63 4.13
N TYR A 50 -0.87 2.38 4.15
CA TYR A 50 0.13 3.23 3.52
C TYR A 50 1.07 2.36 2.67
N THR A 51 1.41 2.85 1.47
CA THR A 51 2.30 2.12 0.56
C THR A 51 3.33 3.06 -0.02
N ILE A 52 4.60 2.69 0.15
CA ILE A 52 5.75 3.42 -0.32
C ILE A 52 6.41 2.55 -1.37
N THR A 53 6.55 3.07 -2.58
CA THR A 53 7.26 2.41 -3.66
C THR A 53 8.41 3.32 -4.10
N TYR A 54 9.61 2.77 -4.10
CA TYR A 54 10.81 3.42 -4.56
C TYR A 54 11.41 2.58 -5.68
N ASN A 55 11.62 3.20 -6.83
CA ASN A 55 12.23 2.59 -7.99
C ASN A 55 13.41 3.45 -8.41
N GLN A 56 14.60 2.88 -8.49
CA GLN A 56 15.81 3.57 -8.91
C GLN A 56 16.47 2.77 -10.02
N GLN A 57 16.70 3.43 -11.15
CA GLN A 57 17.41 2.85 -12.27
C GLN A 57 18.74 3.59 -12.45
N LEU A 58 19.82 2.95 -12.03
CA LEU A 58 21.18 3.41 -12.22
C LEU A 58 21.66 2.95 -13.59
N ARG A 59 21.38 3.75 -14.63
CA ARG A 59 21.78 3.44 -16.01
C ARG A 59 23.29 3.28 -16.16
N ASP A 60 24.07 4.12 -15.48
CA ASP A 60 25.54 4.09 -15.51
C ASP A 60 26.13 2.80 -14.93
N LEU A 61 25.43 2.14 -14.01
CA LEU A 61 25.88 0.89 -13.37
C LEU A 61 25.16 -0.35 -13.90
N GLY A 62 24.15 -0.18 -14.78
CA GLY A 62 23.27 -1.26 -15.22
C GLY A 62 22.44 -1.88 -14.10
N VAL A 63 22.14 -1.11 -13.03
CA VAL A 63 21.45 -1.61 -11.83
C VAL A 63 20.06 -1.02 -11.74
N SER A 64 19.08 -1.88 -11.42
CA SER A 64 17.72 -1.50 -11.05
C SER A 64 17.45 -1.94 -9.62
N ALA A 65 17.03 -0.98 -8.78
CA ALA A 65 16.64 -1.21 -7.40
C ALA A 65 15.16 -0.86 -7.26
N TYR A 66 14.38 -1.82 -6.81
CA TYR A 66 12.96 -1.68 -6.57
C TYR A 66 12.65 -2.03 -5.12
N LEU A 67 12.02 -1.12 -4.41
CA LEU A 67 11.59 -1.28 -3.04
C LEU A 67 10.10 -0.97 -2.98
N ASN A 68 9.32 -1.92 -2.51
CA ASN A 68 7.91 -1.75 -2.25
C ASN A 68 7.66 -2.09 -0.77
N TYR A 69 7.14 -1.12 -0.05
CA TYR A 69 6.74 -1.28 1.34
C TYR A 69 5.26 -0.98 1.46
N SER A 70 4.48 -1.94 1.93
CA SER A 70 3.06 -1.76 2.22
C SER A 70 2.78 -2.15 3.66
N HIS A 71 2.14 -1.25 4.38
CA HIS A 71 1.63 -1.50 5.72
C HIS A 71 0.12 -1.36 5.69
N GLN A 72 -0.56 -2.35 6.26
CA GLN A 72 -2.01 -2.38 6.34
C GLN A 72 -2.43 -2.80 7.75
N THR A 73 -3.11 -1.91 8.46
CA THR A 73 -3.73 -2.23 9.75
C THR A 73 -5.19 -2.64 9.55
N TYR A 74 -5.65 -3.54 10.41
CA TYR A 74 -7.05 -3.97 10.45
C TYR A 74 -7.60 -3.71 11.85
N TRP A 75 -8.93 -3.60 11.96
CA TRP A 75 -9.59 -3.47 13.26
C TRP A 75 -9.69 -4.80 14.02
N ASP A 76 -9.82 -5.92 13.29
CA ASP A 76 -10.08 -7.25 13.84
C ASP A 76 -8.87 -8.20 13.75
N LYS A 77 -7.76 -7.72 13.16
CA LYS A 77 -6.55 -8.51 12.90
C LYS A 77 -5.28 -7.69 13.14
N PRO A 78 -4.15 -8.34 13.45
CA PRO A 78 -2.87 -7.67 13.56
C PRO A 78 -2.50 -6.95 12.27
N ALA A 79 -1.72 -5.87 12.41
CA ALA A 79 -1.18 -5.13 11.28
C ALA A 79 -0.34 -6.06 10.39
N ASN A 80 -0.43 -5.85 9.08
CA ASN A 80 0.32 -6.59 8.08
C ASN A 80 1.34 -5.66 7.43
N ASP A 81 2.60 -6.01 7.62
CA ASP A 81 3.77 -5.32 7.12
C ASP A 81 4.41 -6.15 6.01
N ARG A 82 4.48 -5.62 4.81
CA ARG A 82 5.12 -6.30 3.68
C ARG A 82 6.16 -5.41 3.03
N TYR A 83 7.39 -5.93 2.98
CA TYR A 83 8.54 -5.28 2.38
C TYR A 83 9.06 -6.18 1.26
N ASN A 84 9.08 -5.66 0.05
CA ASN A 84 9.60 -6.31 -1.14
C ASN A 84 10.77 -5.48 -1.65
N LEU A 85 11.95 -6.08 -1.70
CA LEU A 85 13.17 -5.47 -2.21
C LEU A 85 13.67 -6.33 -3.36
N THR A 86 13.87 -5.72 -4.52
CA THR A 86 14.40 -6.38 -5.72
C THR A 86 15.55 -5.55 -6.24
N LEU A 87 16.70 -6.19 -6.40
CA LEU A 87 17.89 -5.59 -6.98
C LEU A 87 18.28 -6.44 -8.17
N SER A 88 18.26 -5.86 -9.36
CA SER A 88 18.62 -6.54 -10.59
C SER A 88 19.76 -5.79 -11.26
N ARG A 89 20.76 -6.50 -11.76
CA ARG A 89 21.88 -5.93 -12.51
C ARG A 89 21.98 -6.62 -13.87
N TYR A 90 22.07 -5.84 -14.94
CA TYR A 90 22.25 -6.31 -16.31
C TYR A 90 23.60 -5.88 -16.87
#